data_AF-A0A7Z1AW65-F1
#
_entry.id   AF-A0A7Z1AW65-F1
#
_cell.length_a   1.000
_cell.length_b   1.000
_cell.length_c   1.000
_cell.angle_alpha   90.00
_cell.angle_beta   90.00
_cell.angle_gamma   90.00
#
_symmetry.space_group_name_H-M   'P 1'
#
loop_
_entity.id
_entity.type
_entity.pdbx_description
1 polymer ?
#
loop_
_entity_poly.entity_id
_entity_poly.type
_entity_poly.pdbx_seq_one_letter_code
_entity_poly.pdbx_strand_id
1 'polypeptide(L)'
;MLVGQDRAAAAVADLENLVADRPADPVLRYYLASTWFSVAEQCRARTDDDTLVITSEQQLLICEQAAERILSLRTGDDELDRGADHLLREVALGRRWTWAPEGIAVSLAILTVALGLITVVAGGLTANPLLVVVGILAGAGLLFAIVFRFRRQTWRRRADEMAEQITRPGV
;
A
#
# COMPACT_ATOMS: atom_id res chain seq x y z
N MET A 1 6.60 -12.15 21.37
CA MET A 1 6.58 -13.63 21.57
C MET A 1 5.18 -14.10 21.22
N LEU A 2 5.03 -14.80 20.09
CA LEU A 2 3.83 -14.82 19.25
C LEU A 2 3.25 -16.24 19.12
N VAL A 3 2.84 -16.83 20.24
CA VAL A 3 2.30 -18.20 20.31
C VAL A 3 1.04 -18.38 19.43
N GLY A 4 0.35 -17.30 19.06
CA GLY A 4 -0.81 -17.32 18.16
C GLY A 4 -0.46 -17.34 16.66
N GLN A 5 0.61 -16.67 16.22
CA GLN A 5 0.97 -16.61 14.80
C GLN A 5 1.51 -17.93 14.27
N ASP A 6 2.34 -18.61 15.05
CA ASP A 6 2.88 -19.92 14.66
C ASP A 6 1.76 -20.96 14.51
N ARG A 7 0.69 -20.84 15.30
CA ARG A 7 -0.48 -21.72 15.22
C ARG A 7 -1.37 -21.40 14.02
N ALA A 8 -1.58 -20.12 13.71
CA ALA A 8 -2.36 -19.71 12.54
C ALA A 8 -1.65 -20.08 11.23
N ALA A 9 -0.34 -19.86 11.14
CA ALA A 9 0.46 -20.25 9.98
C ALA A 9 0.51 -21.78 9.80
N ALA A 10 0.67 -22.54 10.90
CA ALA A 10 0.59 -24.00 10.86
C ALA A 10 -0.79 -24.49 10.41
N ALA A 11 -1.88 -23.92 10.95
CA ALA A 11 -3.25 -24.29 10.58
C ALA A 11 -3.55 -24.01 9.09
N VAL A 12 -3.06 -22.90 8.55
CA VAL A 12 -3.15 -22.62 7.11
C VAL A 12 -2.37 -23.68 6.32
N ALA A 13 -1.14 -23.99 6.70
CA ALA A 13 -0.33 -24.98 5.99
C ALA A 13 -0.99 -26.37 6.00
N ASP A 14 -1.56 -26.79 7.13
CA ASP A 14 -2.28 -28.06 7.26
C ASP A 14 -3.54 -28.08 6.36
N LEU A 15 -4.32 -26.99 6.34
CA LEU A 15 -5.50 -26.88 5.47
C LEU A 15 -5.14 -26.80 3.99
N GLU A 16 -4.05 -26.12 3.63
CA GLU A 16 -3.52 -26.09 2.26
C GLU A 16 -3.18 -27.50 1.78
N ASN A 17 -2.52 -28.31 2.61
CA ASN A 17 -2.21 -29.70 2.29
C ASN A 17 -3.50 -30.54 2.12
N LEU A 18 -4.48 -30.38 3.01
CA LEU A 18 -5.75 -31.10 2.93
C LEU A 18 -6.54 -30.73 1.66
N VAL A 19 -6.56 -29.46 1.27
CA VAL A 19 -7.19 -29.01 0.03
C VAL A 19 -6.41 -29.51 -1.19
N ALA A 20 -5.08 -29.58 -1.13
CA ALA A 20 -4.27 -30.15 -2.21
C ALA A 20 -4.58 -31.64 -2.44
N ASP A 21 -4.78 -32.41 -1.35
CA ASP A 21 -5.16 -33.82 -1.42
C ASP A 21 -6.59 -34.04 -1.91
N ARG A 22 -7.50 -33.10 -1.59
CA ARG A 22 -8.94 -33.19 -1.91
C ARG A 22 -9.49 -31.87 -2.49
N PRO A 23 -9.05 -31.47 -3.70
CA PRO A 23 -9.36 -30.15 -4.25
C PRO A 23 -10.83 -29.95 -4.61
N ALA A 24 -11.57 -31.04 -4.82
CA ALA A 24 -13.00 -30.98 -5.13
C ALA A 24 -13.89 -30.80 -3.89
N ASP A 25 -13.34 -30.97 -2.67
CA ASP A 25 -14.12 -30.87 -1.44
C ASP A 25 -14.47 -29.40 -1.16
N PRO A 26 -15.76 -29.01 -1.25
CA PRO A 26 -16.18 -27.63 -1.04
C PRO A 26 -16.02 -27.18 0.42
N VAL A 27 -16.11 -28.10 1.37
CA VAL A 27 -16.02 -27.80 2.81
C VAL A 27 -14.58 -27.43 3.18
N LEU A 28 -13.60 -28.18 2.68
CA LEU A 28 -12.19 -27.87 2.90
C LEU A 28 -11.80 -26.53 2.27
N ARG A 29 -12.27 -26.25 1.05
CA ARG A 29 -12.04 -24.96 0.38
C ARG A 29 -12.65 -23.80 1.17
N TYR A 30 -13.86 -23.96 1.70
CA TYR A 30 -14.50 -22.97 2.56
C TYR A 30 -13.69 -22.71 3.83
N TYR A 31 -13.31 -23.76 4.58
CA TYR A 31 -12.53 -23.59 5.80
C TYR A 31 -11.16 -22.95 5.54
N LEU A 32 -10.48 -23.32 4.46
CA LEU A 32 -9.23 -22.70 4.07
C LEU A 32 -9.43 -21.20 3.76
N ALA A 33 -10.49 -20.85 3.03
CA ALA A 33 -10.82 -19.45 2.74
C ALA A 33 -11.13 -18.65 4.01
N SER A 34 -11.96 -19.18 4.93
CA SER A 34 -12.24 -18.52 6.21
C SER A 34 -10.98 -18.35 7.08
N THR A 35 -10.06 -19.31 7.01
CA THR A 35 -8.78 -19.24 7.72
C THR A 35 -7.89 -18.15 7.15
N TRP A 36 -7.78 -18.04 5.82
CA TRP A 36 -7.09 -16.93 5.16
C TRP A 36 -7.70 -15.58 5.49
N PHE A 37 -9.04 -15.49 5.55
CA PHE A 37 -9.73 -14.27 5.97
C PHE A 37 -9.34 -13.89 7.41
N SER A 38 -9.32 -14.86 8.31
CA SER A 38 -8.90 -14.67 9.70
C SER A 38 -7.43 -14.22 9.83
N VAL A 39 -6.54 -14.75 8.98
CA VAL A 39 -5.12 -14.31 8.92
C VAL A 39 -5.03 -12.84 8.52
N ALA A 40 -5.79 -12.42 7.51
CA ALA A 40 -5.84 -11.02 7.08
C ALA A 40 -6.40 -10.08 8.16
N GLU A 41 -7.36 -10.52 8.97
CA GLU A 41 -7.85 -9.73 10.11
C GLU A 41 -6.83 -9.63 11.24
N GLN A 42 -6.20 -10.76 11.59
CA GLN A 42 -5.23 -10.81 12.69
C GLN A 42 -3.93 -10.08 12.36
N CYS A 43 -3.59 -9.94 11.06
CA CYS A 43 -2.35 -9.29 10.69
C CYS A 43 -2.43 -7.76 10.74
N ARG A 44 -3.61 -7.18 10.49
CA ARG A 44 -3.85 -5.74 10.48
C ARG A 44 -3.73 -5.13 11.88
N ALA A 45 -3.31 -3.87 11.93
CA ALA A 45 -3.34 -3.08 13.16
C ALA A 45 -4.79 -2.69 13.49
N ARG A 46 -5.04 -2.38 14.77
CA ARG A 46 -6.38 -2.03 15.25
C ARG A 46 -6.35 -0.66 15.92
N THR A 47 -7.36 0.14 15.62
CA THR A 47 -7.53 1.49 16.17
C THR A 47 -8.34 1.49 17.46
N ASP A 48 -8.46 2.65 18.11
CA ASP A 48 -9.35 2.88 19.27
C ASP A 48 -10.82 2.53 18.95
N ASP A 49 -11.25 2.81 17.72
CA ASP A 49 -12.61 2.53 17.22
C ASP A 49 -12.80 1.09 16.70
N ASP A 50 -11.93 0.15 17.10
CA ASP A 50 -11.91 -1.26 16.66
C ASP A 50 -11.81 -1.45 15.14
N THR A 51 -11.36 -0.43 14.40
CA THR A 51 -11.20 -0.50 12.94
C THR A 51 -9.86 -1.15 12.58
N LEU A 52 -9.89 -2.07 11.62
CA LEU A 52 -8.68 -2.73 11.11
C LEU A 52 -8.01 -1.86 10.04
N VAL A 53 -6.71 -1.61 10.20
CA VAL A 53 -5.93 -0.76 9.31
C VAL A 53 -4.60 -1.40 8.94
N ILE A 54 -4.18 -1.18 7.70
CA ILE A 54 -2.89 -1.63 7.17
C ILE A 54 -1.85 -0.52 7.37
N THR A 55 -0.86 -0.76 8.22
CA THR A 55 0.16 0.22 8.62
C THR A 55 1.58 -0.20 8.28
N SER A 56 1.77 -1.41 7.75
CA SER A 56 3.09 -1.91 7.30
C SER A 56 3.03 -2.49 5.88
N GLU A 57 4.18 -2.50 5.21
CA GLU A 57 4.32 -3.16 3.90
C GLU A 57 4.12 -4.69 4.01
N GLN A 58 4.54 -5.28 5.14
CA GLN A 58 4.33 -6.70 5.41
C GLN A 58 2.85 -7.05 5.52
N GLN A 59 2.04 -6.20 6.15
CA GLN A 59 0.58 -6.37 6.21
C GLN A 59 -0.08 -6.28 4.84
N LEU A 60 0.39 -5.38 3.95
CA LEU A 60 -0.10 -5.33 2.56
C LEU A 60 0.12 -6.67 1.86
N LEU A 61 1.32 -7.24 1.98
CA LEU A 61 1.67 -8.51 1.34
C LEU A 61 0.81 -9.66 1.87
N ILE A 62 0.63 -9.75 3.19
CA ILE A 62 -0.20 -10.80 3.81
C ILE A 62 -1.67 -10.66 3.38
N CYS A 63 -2.20 -9.43 3.38
CA CYS A 63 -3.59 -9.17 2.98
C CYS A 63 -3.83 -9.48 1.49
N GLU A 64 -2.88 -9.13 0.62
CA GLU A 64 -2.94 -9.42 -0.81
C GLU A 64 -2.93 -10.94 -1.05
N GLN A 65 -1.97 -11.64 -0.45
CA GLN A 65 -1.86 -13.09 -0.55
C GLN A 65 -3.13 -13.79 -0.05
N ALA A 66 -3.67 -13.37 1.09
CA ALA A 66 -4.89 -13.94 1.66
C ALA A 66 -6.08 -13.75 0.71
N ALA A 67 -6.29 -12.53 0.20
CA ALA A 67 -7.41 -12.22 -0.69
C ALA A 67 -7.33 -12.98 -2.02
N GLU A 68 -6.16 -12.99 -2.66
CA GLU A 68 -5.95 -13.75 -3.90
C GLU A 68 -6.20 -15.23 -3.68
N ARG A 69 -5.75 -15.77 -2.53
CA ARG A 69 -5.95 -17.17 -2.21
C ARG A 69 -7.42 -17.50 -1.98
N ILE A 70 -8.16 -16.68 -1.24
CA ILE A 70 -9.61 -16.83 -1.04
C ILE A 70 -10.34 -16.91 -2.39
N LEU A 71 -10.10 -15.94 -3.29
CA LEU A 71 -10.74 -15.91 -4.61
C LEU A 71 -10.36 -17.13 -5.47
N SER A 72 -9.12 -17.61 -5.34
CA SER A 72 -8.66 -18.80 -6.07
C SER A 72 -9.38 -20.09 -5.66
N LEU A 73 -9.88 -20.16 -4.42
CA LEU A 73 -10.55 -21.35 -3.89
C LEU A 73 -11.97 -21.54 -4.44
N ARG A 74 -12.58 -20.47 -4.99
CA ARG A 74 -13.92 -20.52 -5.61
C ARG A 74 -14.92 -21.25 -4.71
N THR A 75 -15.05 -20.77 -3.48
CA THR A 75 -15.91 -21.38 -2.46
C THR A 75 -17.39 -21.32 -2.83
N GLY A 76 -17.77 -20.35 -3.68
CA GLY A 76 -19.17 -20.07 -3.99
C GLY A 76 -19.90 -19.32 -2.88
N ASP A 77 -19.13 -18.74 -1.94
CA ASP A 77 -19.65 -17.87 -0.88
C ASP A 77 -19.43 -16.41 -1.28
N ASP A 78 -20.53 -15.74 -1.64
CA ASP A 78 -20.52 -14.34 -2.08
C ASP A 78 -20.01 -13.37 -1.00
N GLU A 79 -20.11 -13.70 0.28
CA GLU A 79 -19.61 -12.85 1.36
C GLU A 79 -18.09 -12.92 1.45
N LEU A 80 -17.52 -14.13 1.36
CA LEU A 80 -16.06 -14.32 1.33
C LEU A 80 -15.43 -13.68 0.10
N ASP A 81 -16.06 -13.82 -1.07
CA ASP A 81 -15.57 -13.21 -2.31
C ASP A 81 -15.63 -11.68 -2.22
N ARG A 82 -16.74 -11.11 -1.72
CA ARG A 82 -16.84 -9.65 -1.48
C ARG A 82 -15.83 -9.15 -0.47
N GLY A 83 -15.57 -9.91 0.59
CA GLY A 83 -14.56 -9.60 1.60
C GLY A 83 -13.15 -9.58 1.03
N ALA A 84 -12.79 -10.59 0.21
CA ALA A 84 -11.50 -10.65 -0.47
C ALA A 84 -11.32 -9.50 -1.48
N ASP A 85 -12.34 -9.20 -2.29
CA ASP A 85 -12.32 -8.06 -3.21
C ASP A 85 -12.17 -6.72 -2.48
N HIS A 86 -12.84 -6.56 -1.33
CA HIS A 86 -12.67 -5.38 -0.50
C HIS A 86 -11.22 -5.27 -0.01
N LEU A 87 -10.63 -6.37 0.46
CA LEU A 87 -9.25 -6.39 0.92
C LEU A 87 -8.25 -6.05 -0.20
N LEU A 88 -8.44 -6.56 -1.43
CA LEU A 88 -7.62 -6.17 -2.58
C LEU A 88 -7.74 -4.68 -2.91
N ARG A 89 -8.93 -4.10 -2.80
CA ARG A 89 -9.11 -2.65 -2.95
C ARG A 89 -8.37 -1.87 -1.87
N GLU A 90 -8.40 -2.31 -0.62
CA GLU A 90 -7.63 -1.69 0.46
C GLU A 90 -6.13 -1.76 0.21
N VAL A 91 -5.61 -2.92 -0.20
CA VAL A 91 -4.20 -3.11 -0.58
C VAL A 91 -3.83 -2.19 -1.74
N ALA A 92 -4.65 -2.14 -2.80
CA ALA A 92 -4.41 -1.28 -3.94
C ALA A 92 -4.38 0.21 -3.54
N LEU A 93 -5.27 0.64 -2.64
CA LEU A 93 -5.26 2.00 -2.09
C LEU A 93 -4.02 2.27 -1.24
N GLY A 94 -3.60 1.30 -0.42
CA GLY A 94 -2.38 1.38 0.40
C GLY A 94 -1.11 1.52 -0.44
N ARG A 95 -1.02 0.77 -1.56
CA ARG A 95 0.11 0.80 -2.51
C ARG A 95 0.16 2.07 -3.38
N ARG A 96 -0.93 2.85 -3.46
CA ARG A 96 -0.93 4.12 -4.21
C ARG A 96 0.08 5.08 -3.61
N TRP A 97 0.74 5.82 -4.48
CA TRP A 97 1.64 6.88 -4.09
C TRP A 97 0.87 8.19 -3.99
N THR A 98 0.98 8.87 -2.86
CA THR A 98 0.37 10.18 -2.60
C THR A 98 1.45 11.20 -2.25
N TRP A 99 1.15 12.47 -2.45
CA TRP A 99 2.03 13.57 -2.10
C TRP A 99 1.72 14.00 -0.66
N ALA A 100 2.72 14.10 0.22
CA ALA A 100 2.51 14.56 1.59
C ALA A 100 3.67 15.46 2.04
N PRO A 101 3.44 16.70 2.51
CA PRO A 101 2.15 17.41 2.64
C PRO A 101 1.68 18.00 1.29
N GLU A 102 0.40 17.81 0.95
CA GLU A 102 -0.17 18.20 -0.35
C GLU A 102 0.01 19.70 -0.66
N GLY A 103 -0.26 20.61 0.29
CA GLY A 103 -0.22 22.05 0.04
C GLY A 103 1.18 22.63 -0.19
N ILE A 104 2.16 22.18 0.62
CA ILE A 104 3.55 22.69 0.53
C ILE A 104 4.26 22.09 -0.68
N ALA A 105 4.05 20.80 -0.96
CA ALA A 105 4.69 20.12 -2.08
C ALA A 105 4.22 20.65 -3.45
N VAL A 106 2.91 20.88 -3.62
CA VAL A 106 2.35 21.45 -4.85
C VAL A 106 2.87 22.87 -5.07
N SER A 107 2.89 23.70 -4.01
CA SER A 107 3.40 25.08 -4.10
C SER A 107 4.88 25.13 -4.48
N LEU A 108 5.71 24.27 -3.88
CA LEU A 108 7.14 24.14 -4.23
C LEU A 108 7.35 23.63 -5.66
N ALA A 109 6.55 22.66 -6.11
CA ALA A 109 6.62 22.17 -7.48
C ALA A 109 6.26 23.28 -8.49
N ILE A 110 5.19 24.04 -8.25
CA ILE A 110 4.79 25.17 -9.10
C ILE A 110 5.89 26.24 -9.12
N LEU A 111 6.42 26.61 -7.96
CA LEU A 111 7.49 27.60 -7.84
C LEU A 111 8.75 27.16 -8.60
N THR A 112 9.11 25.88 -8.50
CA THR A 112 10.27 25.29 -9.19
C THR A 112 10.09 25.32 -10.71
N VAL A 113 8.91 24.94 -11.19
CA VAL A 113 8.58 25.02 -12.63
C VAL A 113 8.65 26.46 -13.11
N ALA A 114 8.05 27.39 -12.37
CA ALA A 114 8.06 28.81 -12.72
C ALA A 114 9.49 29.36 -12.78
N LEU A 115 10.33 29.05 -11.80
CA LEU A 115 11.72 29.49 -11.76
C LEU A 115 12.56 28.90 -12.91
N GLY A 116 12.35 27.61 -13.22
CA GLY A 116 12.99 26.96 -14.36
C GLY A 116 12.61 27.61 -15.70
N LEU A 117 11.32 27.89 -15.90
CA LEU A 117 10.82 28.58 -17.09
C LEU A 117 11.39 30.00 -17.22
N ILE A 118 11.41 30.78 -16.13
CA ILE A 118 11.99 32.13 -16.11
C ILE A 118 13.47 32.07 -16.52
N THR A 119 14.22 31.10 -15.99
CA THR A 119 15.65 30.94 -16.30
C THR A 119 15.89 30.57 -17.76
N VAL A 120 15.07 29.68 -18.32
CA VAL A 120 15.14 29.29 -19.74
C VAL A 120 14.80 30.48 -20.67
N VAL A 121 13.75 31.24 -20.34
CA VAL A 121 13.35 32.43 -21.11
C VAL A 121 14.45 33.50 -21.07
N ALA A 122 15.04 33.76 -19.90
CA ALA A 122 16.16 34.69 -19.77
C ALA A 122 17.41 34.23 -20.55
N GLY A 123 17.71 32.93 -20.55
CA GLY A 123 18.79 32.35 -21.36
C GLY A 123 18.56 32.49 -22.86
N GLY A 124 17.31 32.31 -23.31
CA GLY A 124 16.92 32.51 -24.70
C GLY A 124 17.06 33.97 -25.14
N LEU A 125 16.59 34.91 -24.31
CA LEU A 125 16.69 36.36 -24.58
C LEU A 125 18.14 36.86 -24.63
N THR A 126 19.04 36.23 -23.88
CA THR A 126 20.46 36.57 -23.85
C THR A 126 21.29 35.80 -24.88
N ALA A 127 20.65 34.99 -25.73
CA ALA A 127 21.29 34.10 -26.72
C ALA A 127 22.39 33.22 -26.09
N ASN A 128 22.24 32.85 -24.82
CA ASN A 128 23.23 32.06 -24.09
C ASN A 128 22.73 30.60 -23.96
N PRO A 129 23.16 29.69 -24.86
CA PRO A 129 22.70 28.31 -24.86
C PRO A 129 23.13 27.55 -23.59
N LEU A 130 24.23 27.95 -22.98
CA LEU A 130 24.76 27.33 -21.77
C LEU A 130 23.82 27.59 -20.58
N LEU A 131 23.26 28.80 -20.51
CA LEU A 131 22.31 29.19 -19.47
C LEU A 131 20.97 28.46 -19.62
N VAL A 132 20.54 28.20 -20.86
CA VAL A 132 19.36 27.37 -21.16
C VAL A 132 19.55 25.93 -20.69
N VAL A 133 20.69 25.31 -21.00
CA VAL A 133 21.00 23.93 -20.59
C VAL A 133 21.04 23.81 -19.07
N VAL A 134 21.70 24.76 -18.38
CA VAL A 134 21.74 24.78 -16.91
C VAL A 134 20.34 24.95 -16.31
N GLY A 135 19.51 25.84 -16.87
CA GLY A 135 18.13 26.03 -16.42
C GLY A 135 17.28 24.77 -16.54
N ILE A 136 17.42 24.03 -17.65
CA ILE A 136 16.71 22.76 -17.86
C ILE A 136 17.18 21.70 -16.85
N LEU A 137 18.49 21.51 -16.71
CA LEU A 137 19.04 20.49 -15.80
C LEU A 137 18.72 20.82 -14.33
N ALA A 138 18.85 22.08 -13.93
CA ALA A 138 18.52 22.52 -12.58
C ALA A 138 17.02 22.38 -12.30
N GLY A 139 16.16 22.78 -13.23
CA GLY A 139 14.70 22.65 -13.09
C GLY A 139 14.25 21.19 -13.01
N ALA A 140 14.77 20.34 -13.90
CA ALA A 140 14.47 18.91 -13.91
C ALA A 140 15.00 18.21 -12.64
N GLY A 141 16.22 18.53 -12.21
CA GLY A 141 16.81 17.99 -10.99
C GLY A 141 16.05 18.41 -9.74
N LEU A 142 15.62 19.67 -9.65
CA LEU A 142 14.86 20.17 -8.50
C LEU A 142 13.45 19.56 -8.44
N LEU A 143 12.77 19.44 -9.58
CA LEU A 143 11.51 18.70 -9.69
C LEU A 143 11.68 17.23 -9.27
N PHE A 144 12.72 16.56 -9.75
CA PHE A 144 13.01 15.18 -9.39
C PHE A 144 13.23 15.04 -7.88
N ALA A 145 14.02 15.94 -7.27
CA ALA A 145 14.25 15.94 -5.83
C ALA A 145 12.96 16.16 -5.03
N ILE A 146 12.08 17.08 -5.48
CA ILE A 146 10.77 17.33 -4.86
C ILE A 146 9.88 16.10 -4.96
N VAL A 147 9.71 15.53 -6.17
CA VAL A 147 8.92 14.30 -6.38
C VAL A 147 9.44 13.19 -5.47
N PHE A 148 10.75 12.93 -5.49
CA PHE A 148 11.35 11.86 -4.70
C PHE A 148 11.18 12.07 -3.20
N ARG A 149 11.29 13.31 -2.72
CA ARG A 149 11.18 13.65 -1.29
C ARG A 149 9.75 13.58 -0.75
N PHE A 150 8.77 14.02 -1.54
CA PHE A 150 7.39 14.21 -1.07
C PHE A 150 6.43 13.09 -1.48
N ARG A 151 6.85 12.18 -2.36
CA ARG A 151 6.05 11.02 -2.75
C ARG A 151 6.18 9.93 -1.68
N ARG A 152 5.12 9.70 -0.91
CA ARG A 152 5.02 8.60 0.06
C ARG A 152 3.90 7.65 -0.35
N GLN A 153 3.98 6.38 0.03
CA GLN A 153 2.87 5.45 -0.16
C GLN A 153 1.76 5.75 0.86
N THR A 154 0.50 5.60 0.46
CA THR A 154 -0.67 5.94 1.28
C THR A 154 -0.66 5.20 2.62
N TRP A 155 -0.18 3.96 2.66
CA TRP A 155 -0.08 3.20 3.92
C TRP A 155 0.87 3.87 4.92
N ARG A 156 2.00 4.44 4.48
CA ARG A 156 2.94 5.16 5.38
C ARG A 156 2.30 6.40 5.95
N ARG A 157 1.58 7.15 5.11
CA ARG A 157 0.86 8.35 5.54
C ARG A 157 -0.21 8.01 6.58
N ARG A 158 -1.04 6.99 6.34
CA ARG A 158 -2.05 6.55 7.32
C ARG A 158 -1.41 6.02 8.60
N ALA A 159 -0.31 5.27 8.49
CA ALA A 159 0.41 4.80 9.67
C ALA A 159 0.92 5.97 10.52
N ASP A 160 1.48 7.01 9.90
CA ASP A 160 1.93 8.23 10.58
C ASP A 160 0.75 9.01 11.21
N GLU A 161 -0.37 9.17 10.47
CA GLU A 161 -1.57 9.90 10.94
C GLU A 161 -2.31 9.17 12.07
N MET A 162 -2.30 7.84 12.04
CA MET A 162 -3.03 7.00 12.99
C MET A 162 -2.15 6.47 14.11
N ALA A 163 -0.87 6.83 14.17
CA ALA A 163 0.08 6.32 15.15
C ALA A 163 -0.40 6.48 16.61
N GLU A 164 -1.07 7.60 16.91
CA GLU A 164 -1.63 7.89 18.24
C GLU A 164 -2.93 7.12 18.55
N GLN A 165 -3.60 6.59 17.52
CA GLN A 165 -4.90 5.90 17.63
C GLN A 165 -4.76 4.37 17.59
N ILE A 166 -3.55 3.82 17.39
CA ILE A 166 -3.33 2.37 17.31
C ILE A 166 -3.30 1.78 18.72
N THR A 167 -4.33 1.00 19.06
CA THR A 167 -4.42 0.26 20.33
C THR A 167 -3.64 -1.04 20.30
N ARG A 168 -3.59 -1.69 19.13
CA ARG A 168 -2.90 -2.95 18.93
C ARG A 168 -2.08 -2.90 17.65
N PRO A 169 -0.75 -3.05 17.73
CA PRO A 169 0.06 -3.19 16.53
C PRO A 169 -0.28 -4.50 15.83
N GLY A 170 -0.37 -4.43 14.50
CA GLY A 170 -0.38 -5.60 13.63
C GLY A 170 1.02 -6.23 13.52
N VAL A 171 1.18 -7.13 12.56
CA VAL A 171 2.46 -7.84 12.30
C VAL A 171 3.39 -7.04 11.40
#